data_AF-G4YLB7-F1
#
_entry.id   AF-G4YLB7-F1
#
_cell.length_a   1.000
_cell.length_b   1.000
_cell.length_c   1.000
_cell.angle_alpha   90.00
_cell.angle_beta   90.00
_cell.angle_gamma   90.00
#
_symmetry.space_group_name_H-M   'P 1'
#
loop_
_entity.id
_entity.type
_entity.pdbx_description
1 polymer ?
#
loop_
_entity_poly.entity_id
_entity_poly.type
_entity_poly.pdbx_seq_one_letter_code
_entity_poly.pdbx_strand_id
1 'polypeptide(L)'
;MELVKGITSDHDLLALARRIEVRINGIYELSEIRKPLPSKVSYLILLRTSPGIGHWTAVCDLAYFDKQIQGSSDEYCGIFCMLFLYAKQHGQMQLFDRFTDLDIDVLPTKKKDSY
;
A
#
# COMPACT_ATOMS: atom_id res chain seq x y z
N MET A 1 -3.04 -10.04 20.25
CA MET A 1 -3.46 -9.51 18.94
C MET A 1 -2.63 -8.26 18.69
N GLU A 2 -1.57 -8.36 17.90
CA GLU A 2 -0.81 -7.17 17.50
C GLU A 2 -1.60 -6.47 16.40
N LEU A 3 -2.07 -5.26 16.68
CA LEU A 3 -2.69 -4.37 15.70
C LEU A 3 -1.63 -4.08 14.62
N VAL A 4 -2.01 -4.26 13.36
CA VAL A 4 -1.15 -3.89 12.23
C VAL A 4 -0.88 -2.39 12.35
N LYS A 5 0.37 -2.01 12.60
CA LYS A 5 0.76 -0.59 12.64
C LYS A 5 0.50 0.01 11.26
N GLY A 6 -0.17 1.17 11.23
CA GLY A 6 -0.46 1.91 9.99
C GLY A 6 0.81 2.22 9.22
N ILE A 7 1.87 2.65 9.91
CA ILE A 7 3.18 2.94 9.31
C ILE A 7 3.93 1.63 9.02
N THR A 8 3.86 1.17 7.76
CA THR A 8 4.56 -0.03 7.32
C THR A 8 5.99 0.33 6.90
N SER A 9 6.97 -0.08 7.70
CA SER A 9 8.37 -0.08 7.25
C SER A 9 8.53 -1.02 6.05
N ASP A 10 9.59 -0.83 5.27
CA ASP A 10 9.96 -1.79 4.22
C ASP A 10 10.12 -3.22 4.76
N HIS A 11 10.65 -3.36 5.97
CA HIS A 11 10.77 -4.63 6.68
C HIS A 11 9.40 -5.31 6.90
N ASP A 12 8.41 -4.55 7.39
CA ASP A 12 7.07 -5.06 7.65
C ASP A 12 6.34 -5.43 6.35
N LEU A 13 6.51 -4.63 5.28
CA LEU A 13 5.96 -4.94 3.96
C LEU A 13 6.57 -6.22 3.37
N LEU A 14 7.88 -6.43 3.52
CA LEU A 14 8.53 -7.66 3.09
C LEU A 14 8.08 -8.88 3.90
N ALA A 15 7.86 -8.71 5.21
CA ALA A 15 7.34 -9.78 6.07
C ALA A 15 5.90 -10.15 5.68
N LEU A 16 5.06 -9.15 5.43
CA LEU A 16 3.70 -9.35 4.94
C LEU A 16 3.70 -10.04 3.58
N ALA A 17 4.50 -9.56 2.63
CA ALA A 17 4.60 -10.12 1.28
C ALA A 17 4.93 -11.63 1.32
N ARG A 18 5.87 -12.05 2.17
CA ARG A 18 6.19 -13.48 2.37
C ARG A 18 4.99 -14.27 2.91
N ARG A 19 4.22 -13.68 3.82
CA ARG A 19 3.07 -14.34 4.46
C ARG A 19 1.88 -14.52 3.51
N ILE A 20 1.69 -13.60 2.57
CA ILE A 20 0.58 -13.63 1.60
C ILE A 20 1.02 -14.09 0.20
N GLU A 21 2.22 -14.66 0.08
CA GLU A 21 2.77 -15.18 -1.18
C GLU A 21 2.78 -14.13 -2.31
N VAL A 22 3.20 -12.92 -1.98
CA VAL A 22 3.46 -11.83 -2.93
C VAL A 22 4.96 -11.74 -3.19
N ARG A 23 5.34 -11.76 -4.46
CA ARG A 23 6.72 -11.53 -4.88
C ARG A 23 6.99 -10.03 -5.01
N ILE A 24 8.06 -9.56 -4.39
CA ILE A 24 8.60 -8.21 -4.60
C ILE A 24 10.02 -8.35 -5.14
N ASN A 25 10.28 -7.80 -6.32
CA ASN A 25 11.57 -7.87 -7.00
C ASN A 25 12.50 -6.72 -6.64
N GLY A 26 11.97 -5.64 -6.09
CA GLY A 26 12.76 -4.51 -5.61
C GLY A 26 11.92 -3.52 -4.83
N ILE A 27 12.59 -2.84 -3.90
CA ILE A 27 12.06 -1.69 -3.16
C ILE A 27 12.98 -0.53 -3.49
N TYR A 28 12.40 0.60 -3.89
CA TYR A 28 13.15 1.79 -4.30
C TYR A 28 12.54 3.03 -3.68
N GLU A 29 13.35 4.01 -3.34
CA GLU A 29 12.89 5.40 -3.37
C GLU A 29 12.83 5.88 -4.82
N LEU A 30 11.86 6.72 -5.19
CA LEU A 30 11.73 7.25 -6.55
C LEU A 30 13.05 7.84 -7.08
N SER A 31 13.81 8.54 -6.23
CA SER A 31 15.08 9.17 -6.61
C SER A 31 16.21 8.16 -6.95
N GLU A 32 16.09 6.91 -6.52
CA GLU A 32 17.04 5.83 -6.81
C GLU A 32 16.83 5.24 -8.22
N ILE A 33 15.65 5.45 -8.82
CA ILE A 33 15.29 4.93 -10.13
C ILE A 33 15.90 5.82 -11.22
N ARG A 34 17.14 5.48 -11.62
CA ARG A 34 17.88 6.21 -12.68
C ARG A 34 17.71 5.64 -14.09
N LYS A 35 17.10 4.47 -14.20
CA LYS A 35 16.86 3.74 -15.45
C LYS A 35 15.49 3.08 -15.37
N PRO A 36 14.84 2.82 -16.52
CA PRO A 36 13.58 2.06 -16.53
C PRO A 36 13.75 0.73 -15.81
N LEU A 37 12.81 0.43 -14.91
CA LEU A 37 12.77 -0.85 -14.23
C LEU A 37 12.38 -1.97 -15.21
N PRO A 38 12.93 -3.19 -15.05
CA PRO A 38 12.50 -4.35 -15.82
C PRO A 38 10.98 -4.53 -15.85
N SER A 39 10.46 -4.93 -17.01
CA SER A 39 9.04 -5.27 -17.17
C SER A 39 8.76 -6.69 -16.63
N LYS A 40 7.48 -6.98 -16.37
CA LYS A 40 6.98 -8.30 -15.91
C LYS A 40 7.41 -8.74 -14.51
N VAL A 41 7.62 -7.79 -13.62
CA VAL A 41 8.02 -8.01 -12.22
C VAL A 41 7.35 -6.98 -11.32
N SER A 42 7.43 -7.19 -10.01
CA SER A 42 6.73 -6.38 -9.01
C SER A 42 7.68 -5.52 -8.19
N TYR A 43 7.32 -4.27 -7.95
CA TYR A 43 8.12 -3.30 -7.21
C TYR A 43 7.27 -2.55 -6.19
N LEU A 44 7.91 -2.18 -5.08
CA LEU A 44 7.45 -1.11 -4.22
C LEU A 44 8.31 0.13 -4.44
N ILE A 45 7.66 1.28 -4.56
CA ILE A 45 8.32 2.55 -4.78
C ILE A 45 7.85 3.52 -3.70
N LEU A 46 8.80 4.07 -2.94
CA LEU A 46 8.57 5.11 -1.96
C LEU A 46 8.65 6.48 -2.64
N LEU A 47 7.53 7.18 -2.65
CA LEU A 47 7.40 8.55 -3.14
C LEU A 47 7.57 9.49 -1.95
N ARG A 48 8.71 10.18 -1.84
CA ARG A 48 8.93 11.18 -0.78
C ARG A 48 8.57 12.57 -1.26
N THR A 49 7.74 13.27 -0.51
CA THR A 49 7.45 14.69 -0.73
C THR A 49 8.27 15.59 0.20
N SER A 50 8.73 15.07 1.33
CA SER A 50 9.58 15.76 2.31
C SER A 50 10.34 14.74 3.18
N PRO A 51 11.41 15.15 3.89
CA PRO A 51 12.07 14.27 4.85
C PRO A 51 11.07 13.74 5.90
N GLY A 52 11.01 12.42 6.06
CA GLY A 52 10.08 11.76 6.99
C GLY A 52 8.63 11.61 6.47
N ILE A 53 8.26 12.23 5.35
CA ILE A 53 6.93 12.10 4.74
C ILE A 53 7.07 11.35 3.41
N GLY A 54 6.46 10.17 3.32
CA GLY A 54 6.51 9.34 2.13
C GLY A 54 5.24 8.53 1.92
N HIS A 55 4.96 8.23 0.67
CA HIS A 55 3.81 7.45 0.22
C HIS A 55 4.31 6.24 -0.57
N TRP A 56 3.85 5.04 -0.22
CA TRP A 56 4.16 3.83 -0.99
C TRP A 56 3.25 3.73 -2.21
N THR A 57 3.82 3.39 -3.37
CA THR A 57 3.10 2.92 -4.54
C THR A 57 3.64 1.56 -4.99
N ALA A 58 2.79 0.78 -5.65
CA ALA A 58 3.14 -0.53 -6.18
C ALA A 58 3.10 -0.53 -7.71
N VAL A 59 4.03 -1.29 -8.30
CA VAL A 59 4.08 -1.54 -9.74
C VAL A 59 4.11 -3.05 -9.95
N CYS A 60 3.28 -3.57 -10.85
CA CYS A 60 3.33 -4.96 -11.29
C CYS A 60 3.15 -4.99 -12.81
N ASP A 61 4.09 -5.61 -13.52
CA ASP A 61 4.02 -5.78 -14.98
C ASP A 61 3.82 -4.45 -15.73
N LEU A 62 4.50 -3.39 -15.29
CA LEU A 62 4.36 -1.99 -15.78
C LEU A 62 3.02 -1.33 -15.48
N ALA A 63 2.07 -2.02 -14.83
CA ALA A 63 0.85 -1.40 -14.33
C ALA A 63 1.11 -0.80 -12.94
N TYR A 64 0.83 0.49 -12.81
CA TYR A 64 0.90 1.21 -11.54
C TYR A 64 -0.42 1.04 -10.77
N PHE A 65 -0.32 1.04 -9.46
CA PHE A 65 -1.48 1.19 -8.61
C PHE A 65 -1.89 2.67 -8.54
N ASP A 66 -2.92 3.04 -9.30
CA ASP A 66 -3.39 4.42 -9.51
C ASP A 66 -4.70 4.73 -8.81
N LYS A 67 -5.27 3.78 -8.06
CA LYS A 67 -6.52 3.97 -7.33
C LYS A 67 -6.26 4.68 -6.00
N GLN A 68 -6.93 5.81 -5.79
CA GLN A 68 -7.05 6.42 -4.48
C GLN A 68 -8.11 5.65 -3.67
N ILE A 69 -7.65 4.83 -2.74
CA ILE A 69 -8.51 3.96 -1.90
C ILE A 69 -8.55 4.43 -0.44
N GLN A 70 -7.63 5.32 -0.07
CA GLN A 70 -7.52 5.88 1.26
C GLN A 70 -7.35 7.40 1.18
N GLY A 71 -7.56 8.06 2.31
CA GLY A 71 -7.39 9.48 2.51
C GLY A 71 -5.94 9.87 2.29
N SER A 72 -5.73 11.11 1.85
CA SER A 72 -4.39 11.65 1.60
C SER A 72 -3.51 11.73 2.86
N SER A 73 -4.11 11.57 4.04
CA SER A 73 -3.44 11.62 5.34
C SER A 73 -3.35 10.26 6.04
N ASP A 74 -3.80 9.18 5.39
CA ASP A 74 -3.80 7.84 5.97
C ASP A 74 -2.48 7.09 5.81
N GLU A 75 -2.17 6.29 6.83
CA GLU A 75 -0.89 5.60 6.94
C GLU A 75 -0.87 4.24 6.19
N TYR A 76 -2.02 3.74 5.72
CA TYR A 76 -2.17 2.37 5.22
C TYR A 76 -1.76 2.15 3.74
N CYS A 77 -1.10 3.13 3.10
CA CYS A 77 -0.73 3.08 1.68
C CYS A 77 0.05 1.80 1.31
N GLY A 78 0.98 1.37 2.19
CA GLY A 78 1.78 0.17 1.99
C GLY A 78 0.95 -1.12 1.98
N ILE A 79 -0.10 -1.19 2.80
CA ILE A 79 -0.98 -2.37 2.86
C ILE A 79 -1.86 -2.46 1.60
N PHE A 80 -2.38 -1.33 1.11
CA PHE A 80 -3.11 -1.31 -0.16
C PHE A 80 -2.21 -1.67 -1.35
N CYS A 81 -0.94 -1.25 -1.31
CA CYS A 81 0.07 -1.72 -2.26
C CYS A 81 0.24 -3.25 -2.23
N MET A 82 0.28 -3.85 -1.03
CA MET A 82 0.34 -5.31 -0.89
C MET A 82 -0.90 -6.00 -1.44
N LEU A 83 -2.09 -5.48 -1.15
CA LEU A 83 -3.34 -6.00 -1.69
C LEU A 83 -3.35 -5.93 -3.23
N PHE A 84 -2.85 -4.84 -3.81
CA PHE A 84 -2.77 -4.68 -5.25
C PHE A 84 -1.83 -5.70 -5.89
N LEU A 85 -0.62 -5.85 -5.34
CA LEU A 85 0.35 -6.82 -5.84
C LEU A 85 -0.19 -8.25 -5.73
N TYR A 86 -0.85 -8.59 -4.61
CA TYR A 86 -1.53 -9.87 -4.45
C TYR A 86 -2.59 -10.09 -5.53
N ALA A 87 -3.51 -9.14 -5.69
CA ALA A 87 -4.59 -9.25 -6.67
C ALA A 87 -4.06 -9.37 -8.10
N LYS A 88 -2.99 -8.63 -8.46
CA LYS A 88 -2.37 -8.75 -9.78
C LYS A 88 -1.71 -10.11 -9.99
N GLN A 89 -0.87 -10.54 -9.07
CA GLN A 89 -0.10 -11.78 -9.21
C GLN A 89 -0.97 -13.04 -9.17
N HIS A 90 -2.09 -13.00 -8.45
CA HIS A 90 -3.02 -14.12 -8.31
C HIS A 90 -4.25 -14.03 -9.22
N GLY A 91 -4.31 -13.04 -10.12
CA GLY A 91 -5.44 -12.85 -11.02
C GLY A 91 -6.76 -12.50 -10.31
N GLN A 92 -6.67 -11.87 -9.13
CA GLN A 92 -7.80 -11.51 -8.28
C GLN A 92 -8.13 -10.01 -8.30
N MET A 93 -8.01 -9.35 -9.46
CA MET A 93 -8.27 -7.90 -9.56
C MET A 93 -9.71 -7.50 -9.20
N GLN A 94 -10.67 -8.43 -9.27
CA GLN A 94 -12.04 -8.23 -8.84
C GLN A 94 -12.17 -7.86 -7.35
N LEU A 95 -11.14 -8.14 -6.53
CA LEU A 95 -11.11 -7.68 -5.15
C LEU A 95 -11.31 -6.16 -5.07
N PHE A 96 -10.80 -5.40 -6.04
CA PHE A 96 -10.87 -3.95 -6.09
C PHE A 96 -12.18 -3.38 -6.64
N ASP A 97 -13.11 -4.20 -7.15
CA ASP A 97 -14.34 -3.73 -7.78
C ASP A 97 -15.25 -2.97 -6.81
N ARG A 98 -15.10 -3.23 -5.50
CA ARG A 98 -15.86 -2.59 -4.42
C ARG A 98 -15.00 -1.74 -3.49
N PHE A 99 -13.73 -1.53 -3.82
CA PHE A 99 -12.83 -0.70 -3.02
C PHE A 99 -12.96 0.75 -3.51
N THR A 100 -13.80 1.51 -2.83
CA THR A 100 -13.93 2.96 -2.98
C THR A 100 -13.91 3.55 -1.59
N ASP A 101 -13.01 4.51 -1.35
CA ASP A 101 -13.06 5.36 -0.17
C ASP A 101 -13.12 4.55 1.14
N LEU A 102 -12.08 3.75 1.38
CA LEU A 102 -11.94 2.92 2.59
C LEU A 102 -11.33 3.70 3.75
N ASP A 103 -11.58 5.02 3.81
CA ASP A 103 -11.25 5.83 4.98
C ASP A 103 -11.90 5.14 6.17
N ILE A 104 -11.07 4.45 6.98
CA ILE A 104 -11.48 3.94 8.28
C ILE A 104 -11.48 5.16 9.19
N ASP A 105 -12.44 6.05 8.95
CA ASP A 105 -12.86 6.99 9.95
C ASP A 105 -13.37 6.14 11.11
N VAL A 106 -12.55 6.03 12.16
CA VAL A 106 -13.05 5.64 13.47
C VAL A 106 -13.98 6.78 13.88
N LEU A 107 -15.24 6.71 13.43
CA LEU A 107 -16.28 7.63 13.84
C LEU A 107 -16.23 7.65 15.37
N PRO A 108 -15.95 8.82 16.00
CA PRO A 108 -15.92 8.89 17.45
C PRO A 108 -17.27 8.37 17.93
N THR A 109 -17.25 7.30 18.74
CA THR A 109 -18.45 6.84 19.42
C THR A 109 -19.03 8.07 20.10
N LYS A 110 -20.23 8.49 19.70
CA LYS A 110 -20.93 9.60 20.35
C LYS A 110 -20.86 9.33 21.85
N LYS A 111 -20.12 10.15 22.59
CA LYS A 111 -20.30 10.21 24.04
C LYS A 111 -21.79 10.48 24.21
N LYS A 112 -22.49 9.53 24.84
CA LYS A 112 -23.81 9.82 25.38
C LYS A 112 -23.57 10.91 26.41
N ASP A 113 -23.90 12.15 26.06
CA ASP A 113 -24.11 13.19 27.05
C ASP A 113 -25.28 12.72 27.91
N SER A 114 -24.94 12.25 29.11
CA SER A 114 -25.90 12.00 30.18
C SER A 114 -26.31 13.34 30.76
N TYR A 115 -27.57 13.71 30.49
CA TYR A 115 -28.30 14.76 31.21
C TYR A 115 -28.46 14.41 32.69
#